data_AF-A0A7C8YE65-F1
#
_entry.id   AF-A0A7C8YE65-F1
#
_cell.length_a   1.000
_cell.length_b   1.000
_cell.length_c   1.000
_cell.angle_alpha   90.00
_cell.angle_beta   90.00
_cell.angle_gamma   90.00
#
_symmetry.space_group_name_H-M   'P 1'
#
loop_
_entity.id
_entity.type
_entity.pdbx_description
1 polymer ?
#
loop_
_entity_poly.entity_id
_entity_poly.type
_entity_poly.pdbx_seq_one_letter_code
_entity_poly.pdbx_strand_id
1 'polypeptide(L)'
;RRTDRKKRLSERNVYQCFVFGPKKAGKSALLDAFLGRPFSDSCSGNTEERYAVNVVDTSSGSKKFLVLQEIPEDKVKKLLSDKESLATCDIAIFVYDSSDELSWKKTAELLVEVAGHGEDTGYEV
;
A
#
# COMPACT_ATOMS: atom_id res chain seq x y z
N ARG A 1 -2.22 0.24 17.59
CA ARG A 1 -1.12 0.77 16.76
C ARG A 1 -0.11 1.59 17.57
N ARG A 2 -0.48 2.73 18.16
CA ARG A 2 0.46 3.60 18.88
C ARG A 2 1.20 2.90 20.03
N THR A 3 0.49 2.09 20.82
CA THR A 3 1.09 1.30 21.91
C THR A 3 2.02 0.20 21.39
N ASP A 4 1.60 -0.54 20.36
CA ASP A 4 2.40 -1.57 19.68
C ASP A 4 3.69 -1.00 19.09
N ARG A 5 3.63 0.16 18.42
CA ARG A 5 4.80 0.88 17.88
C ARG A 5 5.79 1.24 19.00
N LYS A 6 5.29 1.77 20.12
CA LYS A 6 6.12 2.09 21.30
C LYS A 6 6.79 0.85 21.88
N LYS A 7 6.10 -0.30 21.90
CA LYS A 7 6.62 -1.57 22.42
C LYS A 7 7.43 -2.37 21.40
N ARG A 8 7.40 -1.99 20.12
CA ARG A 8 7.91 -2.77 18.97
C ARG A 8 7.42 -4.22 18.94
N LEU A 9 6.24 -4.46 19.51
CA LEU A 9 5.63 -5.77 19.70
C LEU A 9 4.16 -5.65 19.33
N SER A 10 3.69 -6.54 18.45
CA SER A 10 2.29 -6.64 18.09
C SER A 10 1.88 -8.10 18.02
N GLU A 11 0.77 -8.43 18.66
CA GLU A 11 0.16 -9.76 18.62
C GLU A 11 -0.69 -9.96 17.36
N ARG A 12 -0.90 -8.90 16.56
CA ARG A 12 -1.66 -8.97 15.31
C ARG A 12 -0.98 -9.88 14.30
N ASN A 13 -1.80 -10.67 13.60
CA ASN A 13 -1.33 -11.57 12.54
C ASN A 13 -1.77 -11.13 11.14
N VAL A 14 -2.63 -10.11 11.01
CA VAL A 14 -3.09 -9.58 9.72
C VAL A 14 -2.75 -8.10 9.67
N TYR A 15 -2.17 -7.65 8.56
CA TYR A 15 -1.84 -6.25 8.30
C TYR A 15 -2.40 -5.81 6.94
N GLN A 16 -3.11 -4.70 6.94
CA GLN A 16 -3.62 -4.08 5.72
C GLN A 16 -2.57 -3.11 5.17
N CYS A 17 -2.24 -3.29 3.90
CA CYS A 17 -1.23 -2.50 3.20
C CYS A 17 -1.87 -1.78 2.01
N PHE A 18 -1.76 -0.46 1.96
CA PHE A 18 -2.21 0.31 0.80
C PHE A 18 -1.05 0.57 -0.13
N VAL A 19 -1.20 0.26 -1.41
CA VAL A 19 -0.18 0.40 -2.44
C VAL A 19 -0.52 1.60 -3.31
N PHE A 20 0.25 2.68 -3.15
CA PHE A 20 0.15 3.93 -3.86
C PHE A 20 1.22 4.05 -4.95
N GLY A 21 0.95 4.89 -5.93
CA GLY A 21 1.89 5.21 -7.00
C GLY A 21 1.19 5.59 -8.29
N PRO A 22 1.91 6.19 -9.25
CA PRO A 22 1.38 6.61 -10.54
C PRO A 22 0.84 5.45 -11.38
N LYS A 23 0.04 5.79 -12.40
CA LYS A 23 -0.32 4.84 -13.47
C LYS A 23 0.96 4.27 -14.09
N LYS A 24 0.94 2.95 -14.34
CA LYS A 24 2.06 2.17 -14.92
C LYS A 24 3.33 2.04 -14.05
N ALA A 25 3.34 2.51 -12.81
CA ALA A 25 4.48 2.34 -11.89
C ALA A 25 4.75 0.88 -11.45
N GLY A 26 4.00 -0.12 -11.94
CA GLY A 26 4.18 -1.53 -11.58
C GLY A 26 3.41 -2.00 -10.33
N LYS A 27 2.45 -1.22 -9.82
CA LYS A 27 1.64 -1.61 -8.64
C LYS A 27 0.97 -2.98 -8.79
N SER A 28 0.25 -3.22 -9.89
CA SER A 28 -0.42 -4.51 -10.11
C SER A 28 0.59 -5.66 -10.27
N ALA A 29 1.73 -5.40 -10.91
CA ALA A 29 2.81 -6.38 -11.03
C ALA A 29 3.40 -6.76 -9.66
N LEU A 30 3.49 -5.81 -8.73
CA LEU A 30 3.88 -6.08 -7.34
C LEU A 30 2.86 -7.00 -6.63
N LEU A 31 1.56 -6.75 -6.80
CA LEU A 31 0.51 -7.61 -6.24
C LEU A 31 0.55 -9.02 -6.84
N ASP A 32 0.71 -9.15 -8.15
CA ASP A 32 0.80 -10.45 -8.83
C ASP A 32 2.06 -11.22 -8.42
N ALA A 33 3.21 -10.55 -8.34
CA ALA A 33 4.45 -11.14 -7.85
C ALA A 33 4.32 -11.60 -6.38
N PHE A 34 3.59 -10.84 -5.55
CA PHE A 34 3.31 -11.23 -4.17
C PHE A 34 2.48 -12.53 -4.07
N LEU A 35 1.69 -12.85 -5.10
CA LEU A 35 0.94 -14.11 -5.22
C LEU A 35 1.73 -15.21 -5.94
N GLY A 36 2.99 -14.97 -6.30
CA GLY A 36 3.81 -15.91 -7.08
C GLY A 36 3.37 -16.06 -8.53
N ARG A 37 2.62 -15.10 -9.08
CA ARG A 37 2.20 -15.09 -10.48
C ARG A 37 3.30 -14.50 -11.36
N PRO A 38 3.53 -15.04 -12.56
CA PRO A 38 4.50 -14.47 -13.48
C PRO A 38 4.04 -13.09 -13.97
N PHE A 39 5.01 -12.27 -14.36
CA PHE A 39 4.72 -10.99 -15.01
C PHE A 39 3.90 -11.21 -16.29
N SER A 40 2.92 -10.34 -16.51
CA SER A 40 2.13 -10.32 -17.75
C SER A 40 2.02 -8.89 -18.26
N ASP A 41 2.27 -8.69 -19.56
CA ASP A 41 2.10 -7.40 -20.24
C ASP A 41 0.64 -6.99 -20.37
N SER A 42 -0.29 -7.92 -20.14
CA SER A 42 -1.71 -7.65 -20.06
C SER A 42 -2.01 -6.87 -18.79
N CYS A 43 -1.73 -5.57 -18.82
CA CYS A 43 -2.30 -4.61 -17.90
C CYS A 43 -3.79 -4.54 -18.20
N SER A 44 -4.57 -5.52 -17.72
CA SER A 44 -6.02 -5.43 -17.79
C SER A 44 -6.37 -4.18 -16.99
N GLY A 45 -6.92 -3.17 -17.66
CA GLY A 45 -7.41 -1.96 -17.03
C GLY A 45 -8.65 -2.28 -16.23
N ASN A 46 -8.54 -3.14 -15.21
CA ASN A 46 -9.68 -3.50 -14.38
C ASN A 46 -9.98 -2.27 -13.54
N THR A 47 -11.15 -1.70 -13.79
CA THR A 47 -11.73 -0.55 -13.07
C THR A 47 -12.08 -0.91 -11.61
N GLU A 48 -11.92 -2.19 -11.27
CA GLU A 48 -12.20 -2.81 -9.98
C GLU A 48 -11.02 -2.70 -9.01
N GLU A 49 -11.34 -2.78 -7.73
CA GLU A 49 -10.36 -2.77 -6.64
C GLU A 49 -9.52 -4.05 -6.68
N ARG A 50 -8.19 -3.90 -6.65
CA ARG A 50 -7.26 -5.02 -6.68
C ARG A 50 -6.73 -5.31 -5.29
N TYR A 51 -6.81 -6.58 -4.90
CA TYR A 51 -6.29 -7.10 -3.65
C TYR A 51 -5.39 -8.31 -3.88
N ALA A 52 -4.35 -8.43 -3.08
CA ALA A 52 -3.53 -9.63 -2.97
C ALA A 52 -3.32 -9.96 -1.50
N VAL A 53 -3.54 -11.22 -1.13
CA VAL A 53 -3.33 -11.70 0.24
C VAL A 53 -2.34 -12.85 0.20
N ASN A 54 -1.30 -12.76 1.01
CA ASN A 54 -0.36 -13.85 1.17
C ASN A 54 0.16 -13.91 2.61
N VAL A 55 0.66 -15.09 2.99
CA VAL A 55 1.32 -15.34 4.27
C VAL A 55 2.82 -15.11 4.11
N VAL A 56 3.42 -14.46 5.10
CA VAL A 56 4.84 -14.19 5.21
C VAL A 56 5.33 -14.82 6.51
N ASP A 57 6.33 -15.68 6.40
CA ASP A 57 7.02 -16.25 7.55
C ASP A 57 7.96 -15.20 8.15
N THR A 58 7.84 -14.98 9.45
CA THR A 58 8.74 -14.08 10.18
C THR A 58 9.93 -14.85 10.76
N SER A 59 11.03 -14.16 11.04
CA SER A 59 12.23 -14.75 11.65
C SER A 59 11.99 -15.40 13.01
N SER A 60 10.90 -15.04 13.70
CA SER A 60 10.47 -15.66 14.96
C SER A 60 9.70 -16.97 14.77
N GLY A 61 9.50 -17.44 13.53
CA GLY A 61 8.69 -18.61 13.20
C GLY A 61 7.18 -18.34 13.21
N SER A 62 6.74 -17.10 13.49
CA SER A 62 5.33 -16.73 13.44
C SER A 62 4.89 -16.39 12.02
N LYS A 63 3.66 -16.77 11.65
CA LYS A 63 3.08 -16.46 10.35
C LYS A 63 2.26 -15.18 10.42
N LYS A 64 2.49 -14.26 9.49
CA LYS A 64 1.74 -13.01 9.34
C LYS A 64 1.11 -12.97 7.96
N PHE A 65 -0.08 -12.40 7.84
CA PHE A 65 -0.80 -12.20 6.60
C PHE A 65 -0.71 -10.73 6.22
N LEU A 66 -0.27 -10.46 4.99
CA LEU A 66 -0.33 -9.11 4.43
C LEU A 66 -1.46 -9.07 3.40
N VAL A 67 -2.30 -8.06 3.52
CA VAL A 67 -3.37 -7.76 2.56
C VAL A 67 -2.95 -6.51 1.80
N LEU A 68 -2.43 -6.68 0.59
CA LEU A 68 -2.10 -5.58 -0.32
C LEU A 68 -3.37 -5.13 -1.04
N GLN A 69 -3.71 -3.85 -0.92
CA GLN A 69 -4.76 -3.19 -1.70
C GLN A 69 -4.12 -2.15 -2.60
N GLU A 70 -4.30 -2.30 -3.91
CA GLU A 70 -3.86 -1.29 -4.86
C GLU A 70 -4.82 -0.09 -4.85
N ILE A 71 -4.27 1.11 -4.65
CA ILE A 71 -5.00 2.36 -4.75
C ILE A 71 -4.68 3.02 -6.10
N PRO A 72 -5.65 3.12 -7.04
CA PRO A 72 -5.44 3.83 -8.29
C PRO A 72 -5.14 5.32 -8.06
N GLU A 73 -4.23 5.90 -8.86
CA GLU A 73 -3.80 7.31 -8.77
C GLU A 73 -4.99 8.28 -8.75
N ASP A 74 -6.01 8.03 -9.59
CA ASP A 74 -7.23 8.83 -9.70
C ASP A 74 -8.17 8.69 -8.49
N LYS A 75 -8.07 7.60 -7.72
CA LYS A 75 -8.89 7.37 -6.52
C LYS A 75 -8.26 7.91 -5.24
N VAL A 76 -6.98 8.29 -5.24
CA VAL A 76 -6.27 8.79 -4.04
C VAL A 76 -6.97 10.00 -3.43
N LYS A 77 -7.28 11.03 -4.24
CA LYS A 77 -7.96 12.24 -3.73
C LYS A 77 -9.32 11.93 -3.12
N LYS A 78 -10.06 10.99 -3.71
CA LYS A 78 -11.34 10.54 -3.17
C LYS A 78 -11.14 9.78 -1.85
N LEU A 79 -10.13 8.93 -1.76
CA LEU A 79 -9.78 8.22 -0.54
C LEU A 79 -9.44 9.20 0.59
N LEU A 80 -8.56 10.16 0.34
CA LEU A 80 -8.14 11.17 1.33
C LEU A 80 -9.24 12.19 1.67
N SER A 81 -10.33 12.26 0.90
CA SER A 81 -11.48 13.08 1.29
C SER A 81 -12.24 12.53 2.50
N ASP A 82 -12.09 11.22 2.77
CA ASP A 82 -12.60 10.58 3.98
C ASP A 82 -11.52 10.58 5.06
N LYS A 83 -11.87 11.11 6.24
CA LYS A 83 -10.98 11.19 7.41
C LYS A 83 -10.65 9.82 7.98
N GLU A 84 -11.52 8.84 7.82
CA GLU A 84 -11.32 7.49 8.37
C GLU A 84 -10.65 6.53 7.36
N SER A 85 -10.38 6.98 6.14
CA SER A 85 -9.83 6.15 5.07
C SER A 85 -8.51 5.46 5.42
N LEU A 86 -7.63 6.13 6.18
CA LEU A 86 -6.35 5.56 6.64
C LEU A 86 -6.47 4.79 7.95
N ALA A 87 -7.64 4.80 8.61
CA ALA A 87 -7.85 4.09 9.87
C ALA A 87 -7.59 2.59 9.74
N THR A 88 -7.88 2.00 8.58
CA THR A 88 -7.65 0.57 8.32
C THR A 88 -6.25 0.28 7.78
N CYS A 89 -5.54 1.25 7.22
CA CYS A 89 -4.19 1.06 6.67
C CYS A 89 -3.15 0.88 7.78
N ASP A 90 -2.44 -0.25 7.83
CA ASP A 90 -1.32 -0.45 8.77
C ASP A 90 0.03 -0.03 8.15
N ILE A 91 0.16 -0.15 6.83
CA ILE A 91 1.40 0.11 6.07
C ILE A 91 1.04 0.78 4.73
N ALA A 92 1.61 1.95 4.45
CA ALA A 92 1.56 2.57 3.13
C ALA A 92 2.80 2.19 2.31
N ILE A 93 2.60 1.70 1.09
CA ILE A 93 3.66 1.29 0.16
C ILE A 93 3.61 2.23 -1.04
N PHE A 94 4.73 2.86 -1.37
CA PHE A 94 4.85 3.79 -2.48
C PHE A 94 5.71 3.18 -3.58
N VAL A 95 5.14 3.02 -4.76
CA VAL A 95 5.80 2.36 -5.90
C VAL A 95 5.99 3.37 -7.03
N TYR A 96 7.21 3.41 -7.57
CA TYR A 96 7.56 4.21 -8.75
C TYR A 96 8.34 3.38 -9.75
N ASP A 97 8.27 3.76 -11.03
CA ASP A 97 9.15 3.22 -12.07
C ASP A 97 10.49 3.96 -12.08
N SER A 98 11.57 3.24 -11.80
CA SER A 98 12.94 3.77 -11.84
C SER A 98 13.39 4.30 -13.21
N SER A 99 12.73 3.88 -14.28
CA SER A 99 12.99 4.34 -15.64
C SER A 99 12.22 5.61 -16.03
N ASP A 100 11.32 6.10 -15.16
CA ASP A 100 10.49 7.29 -15.38
C ASP A 100 10.64 8.31 -14.24
N GLU A 101 11.34 9.41 -14.52
CA GLU A 101 11.53 10.51 -13.56
C GLU A 101 10.20 11.14 -13.10
N LEU A 102 9.19 11.19 -13.98
CA LEU A 102 7.86 11.70 -13.62
C LEU A 102 7.16 10.74 -12.64
N SER A 103 7.39 9.44 -12.78
CA SER A 103 6.88 8.45 -11.83
C SER A 103 7.45 8.69 -10.43
N TRP A 104 8.75 9.00 -10.33
CA TRP A 104 9.37 9.34 -9.04
C TRP A 104 8.73 10.59 -8.41
N LYS A 105 8.68 11.70 -9.15
CA LYS A 105 8.16 12.99 -8.64
C LYS A 105 6.73 12.85 -8.11
N LYS A 106 5.84 12.23 -8.88
CA LYS A 106 4.46 11.99 -8.48
C LYS A 106 4.36 11.08 -7.26
N THR A 107 5.22 10.08 -7.13
CA THR A 107 5.22 9.18 -5.97
C THR A 107 5.64 9.92 -4.70
N ALA A 108 6.62 10.84 -4.80
CA ALA A 108 7.03 11.69 -3.69
C ALA A 108 5.91 12.65 -3.27
N GLU A 109 5.17 13.23 -4.22
CA GLU A 109 3.98 14.06 -3.93
C GLU A 109 2.91 13.25 -3.19
N LEU A 110 2.58 12.05 -3.68
CA LEU A 110 1.65 11.13 -3.02
C LEU A 110 2.07 10.79 -1.59
N LEU A 111 3.37 10.60 -1.35
CA LEU A 111 3.90 10.33 -0.01
C LEU A 111 3.60 11.50 0.94
N VAL A 112 3.90 12.72 0.52
CA VAL A 112 3.65 13.92 1.34
C VAL A 112 2.15 14.09 1.60
N GLU A 113 1.30 13.91 0.59
CA GLU A 113 -0.16 14.00 0.74
C GLU A 113 -0.72 12.97 1.72
N VAL A 114 -0.34 11.69 1.57
CA VAL A 114 -0.83 10.60 2.42
C VAL A 114 -0.30 10.73 3.86
N ALA A 115 0.97 11.08 4.03
CA ALA A 115 1.56 11.29 5.35
C ALA A 115 0.89 12.46 6.07
N GLY A 116 0.73 13.61 5.39
CA GLY A 116 0.05 14.78 5.95
C GLY A 116 -1.38 14.49 6.35
N HIS A 117 -2.15 13.76 5.53
CA HIS A 117 -3.50 13.34 5.89
C HIS A 117 -3.52 12.41 7.12
N GLY A 118 -2.56 11.51 7.23
CA GLY A 118 -2.40 10.63 8.39
C GLY A 118 -2.14 11.41 9.69
N GLU A 119 -1.31 12.46 9.62
CA GLU A 119 -1.05 13.36 10.76
C GLU A 119 -2.31 14.16 11.14
N ASP A 120 -2.98 14.76 10.15
CA ASP A 120 -4.18 15.59 10.37
C ASP A 120 -5.37 14.80 10.96
N THR A 121 -5.46 13.51 10.65
CA THR A 121 -6.53 12.61 11.10
C THR A 121 -6.17 11.77 12.32
N GLY A 122 -4.89 11.74 12.71
CA GLY A 122 -4.38 10.88 13.79
C GLY A 122 -4.25 9.41 13.39
N TYR A 123 -4.34 9.09 12.10
CA TYR A 123 -4.12 7.76 11.53
C TYR A 123 -2.75 7.67 10.85
N GLU A 124 -1.70 8.09 11.57
CA GLU A 124 -0.31 7.95 11.13
C GLU A 124 0.00 6.51 10.71
N VAL A 125 0.36 6.37 9.44
CA VAL A 125 0.74 5.12 8.77
C VAL A 125 2.23 5.02 8.55
#